data_AF-A0A1V5LE95-F1
#
_entry.id   AF-A0A1V5LE95-F1
#
_cell.length_a   1.000
_cell.length_b   1.000
_cell.length_c   1.000
_cell.angle_alpha   90.00
_cell.angle_beta   90.00
_cell.angle_gamma   90.00
#
_symmetry.space_group_name_H-M   'P 1'
#
loop_
_entity.id
_entity.type
_entity.pdbx_description
1 polymer ?
#
loop_
_entity_poly.entity_id
_entity_poly.type
_entity_poly.pdbx_seq_one_letter_code
_entity_poly.pdbx_strand_id
1 'polypeptide(L)'
;MEYIEQSQLNFDEARARLNQSHEQKSQDFINHHKEFLKDYDVSKLGGIINNTLNLCDEFYYDENIALGDLSRIIRGENPYDFFYKKEDTLTSKFFAKFRKNKSLSENIDYFNENISNVVQRYKKYEDEILKKGNALRQENKFKPHDFFEGGDKKIFNITPLQSSSVGLSYILHYLNENIKGDKQLSIVKKEGKDFISYGGNHMKMVSFFERKEKVLSTLAETKVDYNDKPLFNALLRGDFKNYKSFLRARKENSKDKEITNKEFSKVLEDEFLFNHLSFELSEVQKIDEKAFKDTLQRVVKIYGETSSKLEQESAKKLDLSEEITIDTLIFTQNPVDIARMSNYSGIESCMSPYERTKNNDGKRDKKDDDNHEPTENYKNLYKEIGEGTIVVFGIDSKNPFNKLCRVSLKPYENDKGETTYKVGKAYGKNVSGFHDIVSKITNESVNKNASKGLYKLKNVYADTLPNIISNDDEKHDFKDILKLTGKEYEVEDNGNLYIKSDFDFSDIGIGMNNISFKETVEIDGIAHFRGKKDLVKFPDNIKANQGYYVFGCSNLRYIPSNIPDDMFHDYKPHVIQKYKENWDREFNKNNKLPNNVGKGR
;
A
#
# COMPACT_ATOMS: atom_id res chain seq x y z
N MET A 1 -16.23 -31.66 -10.96
CA MET A 1 -17.47 -31.59 -11.74
C MET A 1 -18.57 -30.97 -10.89
N GLU A 2 -18.97 -31.56 -9.74
CA GLU A 2 -19.94 -30.96 -8.81
C GLU A 2 -19.58 -29.54 -8.33
N TYR A 3 -18.30 -29.22 -8.12
CA TYR A 3 -17.87 -27.87 -7.71
C TYR A 3 -17.88 -26.83 -8.87
N ILE A 4 -17.75 -27.28 -10.11
CA ILE A 4 -17.87 -26.43 -11.31
C ILE A 4 -19.35 -26.13 -11.55
N GLU A 5 -20.21 -27.15 -11.42
CA GLU A 5 -21.66 -27.01 -11.50
C GLU A 5 -22.22 -26.11 -10.40
N GLN A 6 -21.73 -26.24 -9.15
CA GLN A 6 -22.10 -25.35 -8.05
C GLN A 6 -21.63 -23.90 -8.30
N SER A 7 -20.47 -23.71 -8.92
CA SER A 7 -19.95 -22.38 -9.26
C SER A 7 -20.74 -21.75 -10.41
N GLN A 8 -21.15 -22.53 -11.41
CA GLN A 8 -22.02 -22.11 -12.50
C GLN A 8 -23.41 -21.73 -11.95
N LEU A 9 -23.97 -22.55 -11.06
CA LEU A 9 -25.25 -22.31 -10.40
C LEU A 9 -25.23 -21.02 -9.57
N ASN A 10 -24.16 -20.81 -8.78
CA ASN A 10 -23.96 -19.56 -8.03
C ASN A 10 -23.79 -18.34 -8.96
N PHE A 11 -23.20 -18.53 -10.14
CA PHE A 11 -23.04 -17.47 -11.14
C PHE A 11 -24.37 -17.13 -11.81
N ASP A 12 -25.19 -18.12 -12.15
CA ASP A 12 -26.52 -17.94 -12.72
C ASP A 12 -27.48 -17.33 -11.70
N GLU A 13 -27.41 -17.74 -10.43
CA GLU A 13 -28.14 -17.10 -9.33
C GLU A 13 -27.67 -15.66 -9.10
N ALA A 14 -26.36 -15.39 -9.14
CA ALA A 14 -25.82 -14.03 -9.05
C ALA A 14 -26.28 -13.17 -10.23
N ARG A 15 -26.35 -13.72 -11.44
CA ARG A 15 -26.86 -13.06 -12.65
C ARG A 15 -28.35 -12.79 -12.57
N ALA A 16 -29.14 -13.71 -12.02
CA ALA A 16 -30.56 -13.49 -11.77
C ALA A 16 -30.81 -12.39 -10.73
N ARG A 17 -30.04 -12.39 -9.64
CA ARG A 17 -30.07 -11.31 -8.63
C ARG A 17 -29.61 -9.97 -9.20
N LEU A 18 -28.67 -9.98 -10.15
CA LEU A 18 -28.20 -8.78 -10.84
C LEU A 18 -29.28 -8.19 -11.76
N ASN A 19 -29.91 -9.01 -12.59
CA ASN A 19 -31.03 -8.56 -13.43
C ASN A 19 -32.16 -7.98 -12.56
N GLN A 20 -32.47 -8.64 -11.44
CA GLN A 20 -33.44 -8.12 -10.47
C GLN A 20 -32.96 -6.82 -9.81
N SER A 21 -31.67 -6.70 -9.49
CA SER A 21 -31.08 -5.47 -8.97
C SER A 21 -31.03 -4.35 -10.00
N HIS A 22 -30.82 -4.66 -11.28
CA HIS A 22 -30.81 -3.70 -12.39
C HIS A 22 -32.21 -3.17 -12.64
N GLU A 23 -33.19 -4.05 -12.67
CA GLU A 23 -34.60 -3.69 -12.78
C GLU A 23 -35.02 -2.82 -11.59
N GLN A 24 -34.61 -3.18 -10.36
CA GLN A 24 -34.84 -2.37 -9.17
C GLN A 24 -34.12 -1.01 -9.22
N LYS A 25 -32.83 -0.97 -9.58
CA LYS A 25 -32.05 0.29 -9.71
C LYS A 25 -32.58 1.18 -10.82
N SER A 26 -32.98 0.60 -11.95
CA SER A 26 -33.64 1.28 -13.07
C SER A 26 -34.97 1.89 -12.61
N GLN A 27 -35.75 1.12 -11.86
CA GLN A 27 -37.01 1.58 -11.29
C GLN A 27 -36.80 2.68 -10.24
N ASP A 28 -35.81 2.54 -9.36
CA ASP A 28 -35.44 3.54 -8.35
C ASP A 28 -34.93 4.83 -9.01
N PHE A 29 -34.16 4.72 -10.08
CA PHE A 29 -33.69 5.83 -10.89
C PHE A 29 -34.85 6.57 -11.57
N ILE A 30 -35.77 5.84 -12.20
CA ILE A 30 -36.99 6.38 -12.82
C ILE A 30 -37.85 7.07 -11.76
N ASN A 31 -38.01 6.45 -10.60
CA ASN A 31 -38.77 7.01 -9.48
C ASN A 31 -38.12 8.30 -8.93
N HIS A 32 -36.79 8.34 -8.85
CA HIS A 32 -36.04 9.51 -8.39
C HIS A 32 -36.16 10.71 -9.36
N HIS A 33 -36.35 10.46 -10.66
CA HIS A 33 -36.44 11.49 -11.70
C HIS A 33 -37.86 11.69 -12.25
N LYS A 34 -38.87 11.13 -11.57
CA LYS A 34 -40.25 11.03 -12.06
C LYS A 34 -40.87 12.36 -12.48
N GLU A 35 -40.55 13.46 -11.81
CA GLU A 35 -41.03 14.80 -12.18
C GLU A 35 -40.39 15.36 -13.45
N PHE A 36 -39.13 15.02 -13.74
CA PHE A 36 -38.43 15.42 -14.97
C PHE A 36 -38.83 14.55 -16.16
N LEU A 37 -39.24 13.31 -15.88
CA LEU A 37 -39.61 12.31 -16.89
C LEU A 37 -41.09 12.32 -17.28
N LYS A 38 -41.92 13.15 -16.63
CA LYS A 38 -43.39 13.16 -16.79
C LYS A 38 -43.89 13.43 -18.21
N ASP A 39 -43.09 14.12 -19.02
CA ASP A 39 -43.41 14.51 -20.40
C ASP A 39 -42.75 13.57 -21.44
N TYR A 40 -42.12 12.48 -21.00
CA TYR A 40 -41.35 11.55 -21.83
C TYR A 40 -41.92 10.13 -21.77
N ASP A 41 -41.69 9.35 -22.85
CA ASP A 41 -42.06 7.93 -22.92
C ASP A 41 -41.11 7.08 -22.05
N VAL A 42 -41.47 6.95 -20.77
CA VAL A 42 -40.71 6.24 -19.73
C VAL A 42 -40.44 4.76 -20.11
N SER A 43 -41.28 4.16 -20.95
CA SER A 43 -41.13 2.76 -21.37
C SER A 43 -39.86 2.54 -22.21
N LYS A 44 -39.47 3.53 -23.03
CA LYS A 44 -38.22 3.48 -23.81
C LYS A 44 -36.99 3.71 -22.92
N LEU A 45 -37.09 4.60 -21.94
CA LEU A 45 -36.03 4.90 -20.97
C LEU A 45 -35.62 3.70 -20.12
N GLY A 46 -36.58 2.87 -19.68
CA GLY A 46 -36.28 1.64 -18.96
C GLY A 46 -35.41 0.67 -19.77
N GLY A 47 -35.71 0.50 -21.07
CA GLY A 47 -34.89 -0.29 -21.98
C GLY A 47 -33.48 0.28 -22.21
N ILE A 48 -33.35 1.61 -22.22
CA ILE A 48 -32.06 2.30 -22.38
C ILE A 48 -31.22 2.21 -21.10
N ILE A 49 -31.82 2.40 -19.92
CA ILE A 49 -31.14 2.23 -18.62
C ILE A 49 -30.68 0.78 -18.50
N ASN A 50 -31.54 -0.19 -18.81
CA ASN A 50 -31.16 -1.59 -18.77
C ASN A 50 -30.07 -1.92 -19.80
N ASN A 51 -30.13 -1.39 -21.03
CA ASN A 51 -29.04 -1.56 -22.00
C ASN A 51 -27.74 -0.89 -21.54
N THR A 52 -27.82 0.29 -20.92
CA THR A 52 -26.65 0.99 -20.38
C THR A 52 -26.04 0.20 -19.23
N LEU A 53 -26.84 -0.33 -18.30
CA LEU A 53 -26.40 -1.18 -17.20
C LEU A 53 -25.84 -2.52 -17.72
N ASN A 54 -26.48 -3.13 -18.71
CA ASN A 54 -25.98 -4.35 -19.36
C ASN A 54 -24.63 -4.12 -20.08
N LEU A 55 -24.47 -2.97 -20.75
CA LEU A 55 -23.19 -2.57 -21.33
C LEU A 55 -22.16 -2.27 -20.22
N CYS A 56 -22.57 -1.65 -19.11
CA CYS A 56 -21.69 -1.43 -17.97
C CYS A 56 -21.17 -2.75 -17.39
N ASP A 57 -22.02 -3.77 -17.30
CA ASP A 57 -21.62 -5.11 -16.86
C ASP A 57 -20.72 -5.84 -17.86
N GLU A 58 -21.05 -5.75 -19.15
CA GLU A 58 -20.25 -6.38 -20.22
C GLU A 58 -18.82 -5.80 -20.27
N PHE A 59 -18.68 -4.50 -19.93
CA PHE A 59 -17.43 -3.74 -20.00
C PHE A 59 -16.81 -3.38 -18.64
N TYR A 60 -17.40 -3.82 -17.53
CA TYR A 60 -17.00 -3.47 -16.16
C TYR A 60 -16.89 -1.94 -15.92
N TYR A 61 -17.81 -1.18 -16.50
CA TYR A 61 -17.96 0.26 -16.26
C TYR A 61 -18.76 0.48 -14.97
N ASP A 62 -18.38 1.45 -14.15
CA ASP A 62 -19.04 1.70 -12.87
C ASP A 62 -20.50 2.14 -13.08
N GLU A 63 -21.43 1.29 -12.65
CA GLU A 63 -22.87 1.50 -12.78
C GLU A 63 -23.32 2.83 -12.16
N ASN A 64 -22.71 3.26 -11.05
CA ASN A 64 -23.07 4.51 -10.37
C ASN A 64 -22.58 5.73 -11.17
N ILE A 65 -21.46 5.60 -11.89
CA ILE A 65 -20.97 6.62 -12.81
C ILE A 65 -21.91 6.71 -14.01
N ALA A 66 -22.27 5.57 -14.62
CA ALA A 66 -23.19 5.55 -15.75
C ALA A 66 -24.59 6.10 -15.41
N LEU A 67 -25.16 5.69 -14.27
CA LEU A 67 -26.44 6.22 -13.79
C LEU A 67 -26.30 7.69 -13.37
N GLY A 68 -25.21 8.10 -12.74
CA GLY A 68 -24.94 9.50 -12.40
C GLY A 68 -24.87 10.39 -13.64
N ASP A 69 -24.21 9.92 -14.70
CA ASP A 69 -24.10 10.63 -15.98
C ASP A 69 -25.45 10.71 -16.69
N LEU A 70 -26.21 9.60 -16.71
CA LEU A 70 -27.55 9.55 -17.29
C LEU A 70 -28.54 10.45 -16.53
N SER A 71 -28.46 10.50 -15.20
CA SER A 71 -29.27 11.37 -14.34
C SER A 71 -29.05 12.85 -14.65
N ARG A 72 -27.79 13.24 -14.90
CA ARG A 72 -27.44 14.62 -15.23
C ARG A 72 -27.84 14.97 -16.67
N ILE A 73 -27.68 14.03 -17.60
CA ILE A 73 -28.19 14.14 -18.98
C ILE A 73 -29.71 14.38 -18.99
N ILE A 74 -30.48 13.62 -18.20
CA ILE A 74 -31.94 13.78 -18.08
C ILE A 74 -32.32 15.15 -17.49
N ARG A 75 -31.51 15.67 -16.57
CA ARG A 75 -31.73 17.00 -15.96
C ARG A 75 -31.20 18.17 -16.80
N GLY A 76 -30.60 17.90 -17.96
CA GLY A 76 -29.92 18.94 -18.77
C GLY A 76 -28.67 19.53 -18.09
N GLU A 77 -28.19 18.87 -17.03
CA GLU A 77 -26.99 19.23 -16.29
C GLU A 77 -25.74 18.67 -17.00
N ASN A 78 -24.62 19.38 -16.89
CA ASN A 78 -23.35 18.87 -17.41
C ASN A 78 -22.82 17.78 -16.46
N PRO A 79 -22.68 16.51 -16.89
CA PRO A 79 -22.21 15.44 -16.03
C PRO A 79 -20.80 15.65 -15.45
N TYR A 80 -20.03 16.62 -15.96
CA TYR A 80 -18.62 16.81 -15.60
C TYR A 80 -18.29 17.86 -14.53
N ASP A 81 -19.25 18.57 -13.93
CA ASP A 81 -18.93 19.58 -12.90
C ASP A 81 -18.29 19.00 -11.61
N PHE A 82 -18.33 17.67 -11.42
CA PHE A 82 -17.77 17.02 -10.23
C PHE A 82 -16.37 16.45 -10.41
N PHE A 83 -15.94 16.12 -11.65
CA PHE A 83 -14.67 15.40 -11.84
C PHE A 83 -13.44 16.29 -12.07
N TYR A 84 -13.56 17.52 -12.58
CA TYR A 84 -12.46 18.49 -12.55
C TYR A 84 -12.99 19.92 -12.66
N LYS A 85 -12.74 20.75 -11.64
CA LYS A 85 -12.77 22.22 -11.77
C LYS A 85 -11.64 22.67 -12.71
N LYS A 86 -11.84 22.59 -14.03
CA LYS A 86 -11.35 23.53 -15.05
C LYS A 86 -11.61 22.96 -16.44
N GLU A 87 -12.36 23.75 -17.21
CA GLU A 87 -12.69 23.67 -18.63
C GLU A 87 -11.66 22.92 -19.50
N ASP A 88 -12.05 21.76 -20.04
CA ASP A 88 -11.40 21.10 -21.18
C ASP A 88 -12.43 20.51 -22.18
N THR A 89 -11.96 20.32 -23.42
CA THR A 89 -12.67 20.78 -24.64
C THR A 89 -13.21 19.72 -25.60
N LEU A 90 -13.24 18.42 -25.25
CA LEU A 90 -13.98 17.42 -26.04
C LEU A 90 -15.46 17.39 -25.65
N THR A 91 -15.71 17.21 -24.37
CA THR A 91 -17.04 17.13 -23.75
C THR A 91 -17.76 18.48 -23.85
N SER A 92 -17.03 19.59 -23.76
CA SER A 92 -17.57 20.94 -24.00
C SER A 92 -18.09 21.15 -25.43
N LYS A 93 -17.53 20.47 -26.44
CA LYS A 93 -17.99 20.53 -27.84
C LYS A 93 -19.05 19.47 -28.16
N PHE A 94 -18.94 18.28 -27.59
CA PHE A 94 -19.96 17.22 -27.56
C PHE A 94 -21.26 17.76 -26.94
N PHE A 95 -21.16 18.43 -25.79
CA PHE A 95 -22.27 19.07 -25.09
C PHE A 95 -22.67 20.45 -25.64
N ALA A 96 -21.78 21.19 -26.32
CA ALA A 96 -22.19 22.37 -27.10
C ALA A 96 -23.01 22.01 -28.37
N LYS A 97 -22.87 20.78 -28.89
CA LYS A 97 -23.80 20.22 -29.90
C LYS A 97 -25.11 19.74 -29.27
N PHE A 98 -25.07 19.16 -28.07
CA PHE A 98 -26.23 18.79 -27.23
C PHE A 98 -27.09 20.00 -26.84
N ARG A 99 -26.46 21.18 -26.63
CA ARG A 99 -27.14 22.48 -26.40
C ARG A 99 -27.85 23.04 -27.63
N LYS A 100 -27.57 22.53 -28.85
CA LYS A 100 -28.25 22.96 -30.07
C LYS A 100 -29.46 22.07 -30.35
N ASN A 101 -30.57 22.32 -29.65
CA ASN A 101 -31.93 21.85 -29.93
C ASN A 101 -32.02 20.46 -30.64
N LYS A 102 -31.60 19.41 -29.95
CA LYS A 102 -31.95 18.03 -30.31
C LYS A 102 -32.94 17.49 -29.30
N SER A 103 -33.90 16.71 -29.78
CA SER A 103 -34.88 16.01 -28.93
C SER A 103 -34.17 15.02 -27.99
N LEU A 104 -34.78 14.69 -26.86
CA LEU A 104 -34.21 13.72 -25.91
C LEU A 104 -33.85 12.39 -26.59
N SER A 105 -34.64 11.94 -27.59
CA SER A 105 -34.34 10.70 -28.31
C SER A 105 -33.06 10.81 -29.14
N GLU A 106 -32.81 11.92 -29.83
CA GLU A 106 -31.58 12.12 -30.61
C GLU A 106 -30.32 12.22 -29.73
N ASN A 107 -30.47 12.74 -28.51
CA ASN A 107 -29.40 12.78 -27.51
C ASN A 107 -29.08 11.39 -26.95
N ILE A 108 -30.11 10.56 -26.77
CA ILE A 108 -29.98 9.16 -26.36
C ILE A 108 -29.39 8.31 -27.47
N ASP A 109 -29.84 8.47 -28.72
CA ASP A 109 -29.30 7.75 -29.88
C ASP A 109 -27.82 8.09 -30.06
N TYR A 110 -27.45 9.37 -29.92
CA TYR A 110 -26.06 9.80 -29.94
C TYR A 110 -25.25 9.22 -28.77
N PHE A 111 -25.79 9.18 -27.55
CA PHE A 111 -25.13 8.53 -26.40
C PHE A 111 -24.88 7.04 -26.66
N ASN A 112 -25.88 6.32 -27.19
CA ASN A 112 -25.78 4.91 -27.55
C ASN A 112 -24.72 4.66 -28.64
N GLU A 113 -24.71 5.48 -29.70
CA GLU A 113 -23.69 5.41 -30.76
C GLU A 113 -22.28 5.65 -30.22
N ASN A 114 -22.10 6.66 -29.37
CA ASN A 114 -20.77 7.00 -28.84
C ASN A 114 -20.28 6.03 -27.77
N ILE A 115 -21.16 5.54 -26.89
CA ILE A 115 -20.81 4.45 -25.96
C ILE A 115 -20.42 3.21 -26.75
N SER A 116 -21.19 2.84 -27.78
CA SER A 116 -20.86 1.71 -28.65
C SER A 116 -19.47 1.88 -29.29
N ASN A 117 -19.14 3.07 -29.79
CA ASN A 117 -17.82 3.36 -30.36
C ASN A 117 -16.69 3.33 -29.31
N VAL A 118 -16.93 3.81 -28.09
CA VAL A 118 -15.96 3.71 -26.98
C VAL A 118 -15.73 2.25 -26.62
N VAL A 119 -16.81 1.51 -26.37
CA VAL A 119 -16.83 0.08 -26.09
C VAL A 119 -16.08 -0.73 -27.16
N GLN A 120 -16.34 -0.48 -28.44
CA GLN A 120 -15.67 -1.16 -29.54
C GLN A 120 -14.17 -0.88 -29.56
N ARG A 121 -13.75 0.35 -29.24
CA ARG A 121 -12.32 0.69 -29.09
C ARG A 121 -11.67 -0.04 -27.93
N TYR A 122 -12.32 -0.10 -26.77
CA TYR A 122 -11.85 -0.89 -25.63
C TYR A 122 -11.68 -2.35 -25.99
N LYS A 123 -12.71 -2.94 -26.62
CA LYS A 123 -12.69 -4.32 -27.07
C LYS A 123 -11.54 -4.58 -28.04
N LYS A 124 -11.32 -3.68 -29.00
CA LYS A 124 -10.16 -3.77 -29.91
C LYS A 124 -8.84 -3.80 -29.16
N TYR A 125 -8.64 -2.91 -28.18
CA TYR A 125 -7.41 -2.88 -27.41
C TYR A 125 -7.24 -4.12 -26.49
N GLU A 126 -8.32 -4.56 -25.87
CA GLU A 126 -8.36 -5.81 -25.09
C GLU A 126 -7.98 -7.00 -25.98
N ASP A 127 -8.60 -7.12 -27.16
CA ASP A 127 -8.30 -8.18 -28.13
C ASP A 127 -6.84 -8.17 -28.58
N GLU A 128 -6.26 -6.98 -28.82
CA GLU A 128 -4.84 -6.82 -29.15
C GLU A 128 -3.91 -7.27 -28.00
N ILE A 129 -4.22 -6.88 -26.76
CA ILE A 129 -3.48 -7.29 -25.56
C ILE A 129 -3.57 -8.80 -25.36
N LEU A 130 -4.78 -9.38 -25.47
CA LEU A 130 -5.01 -10.80 -25.34
C LEU A 130 -4.25 -11.59 -26.42
N LYS A 131 -4.30 -11.13 -27.67
CA LYS A 131 -3.56 -11.76 -28.77
C LYS A 131 -2.06 -11.75 -28.51
N LYS A 132 -1.48 -10.61 -28.18
CA LYS A 132 -0.03 -10.48 -27.88
C LYS A 132 0.36 -11.29 -26.65
N GLY A 133 -0.45 -11.23 -25.60
CA GLY A 133 -0.18 -11.90 -24.33
C GLY A 133 -0.24 -13.41 -24.46
N ASN A 134 -1.23 -13.93 -25.19
CA ASN A 134 -1.33 -15.37 -25.46
C ASN A 134 -0.21 -15.86 -26.38
N ALA A 135 0.22 -15.07 -27.36
CA ALA A 135 1.40 -15.41 -28.16
C ALA A 135 2.66 -15.49 -27.27
N LEU A 136 2.85 -14.52 -26.37
CA LEU A 136 3.97 -14.53 -25.43
C LEU A 136 3.89 -15.71 -24.43
N ARG A 137 2.69 -16.12 -23.99
CA ARG A 137 2.51 -17.35 -23.20
C ARG A 137 3.00 -18.59 -23.95
N GLN A 138 2.71 -18.68 -25.26
CA GLN A 138 3.15 -19.80 -26.08
C GLN A 138 4.67 -19.80 -26.24
N GLU A 139 5.25 -18.63 -26.53
CA GLU A 139 6.70 -18.43 -26.64
C GLU A 139 7.43 -18.81 -25.34
N ASN A 140 6.93 -18.33 -24.20
CA ASN A 140 7.45 -18.60 -22.88
C ASN A 140 7.13 -20.01 -22.35
N LYS A 141 6.40 -20.84 -23.14
CA LYS A 141 5.91 -22.17 -22.72
C LYS A 141 5.21 -22.13 -21.36
N PHE A 142 4.40 -21.10 -21.15
CA PHE A 142 3.74 -20.83 -19.89
C PHE A 142 2.95 -22.06 -19.41
N LYS A 143 3.13 -22.39 -18.13
CA LYS A 143 2.32 -23.37 -17.42
C LYS A 143 1.58 -22.65 -16.29
N PRO A 144 0.26 -22.86 -16.13
CA PRO A 144 -0.46 -22.37 -14.97
C PRO A 144 0.25 -22.81 -13.69
N HIS A 145 0.29 -21.91 -12.71
CA HIS A 145 0.93 -22.22 -11.43
C HIS A 145 0.12 -23.31 -10.70
N ASP A 146 0.78 -24.24 -10.00
CA ASP A 146 0.13 -25.37 -9.30
C ASP A 146 -0.96 -24.94 -8.31
N PHE A 147 -0.84 -23.72 -7.77
CA PHE A 147 -1.89 -23.07 -6.97
C PHE A 147 -3.27 -23.06 -7.66
N PHE A 148 -3.32 -23.09 -8.99
CA PHE A 148 -4.54 -23.12 -9.79
C PHE A 148 -4.97 -24.53 -10.23
N GLU A 149 -4.44 -25.60 -9.63
CA GLU A 149 -4.85 -26.97 -10.01
C GLU A 149 -6.38 -27.11 -10.10
N GLY A 150 -6.86 -27.54 -11.27
CA GLY A 150 -8.29 -27.66 -11.59
C GLY A 150 -8.97 -26.41 -12.18
N GLY A 151 -8.26 -25.33 -12.51
CA GLY A 151 -8.82 -24.14 -13.16
C GLY A 151 -7.82 -23.01 -13.41
N ASP A 152 -8.31 -21.80 -13.65
CA ASP A 152 -7.50 -20.57 -13.80
C ASP A 152 -7.82 -19.51 -12.72
N LYS A 153 -8.73 -19.86 -11.81
CA LYS A 153 -9.21 -19.03 -10.71
C LYS A 153 -9.27 -19.81 -9.40
N LYS A 154 -8.99 -19.13 -8.29
CA LYS A 154 -9.23 -19.61 -6.93
C LYS A 154 -9.94 -18.52 -6.14
N ILE A 155 -10.99 -18.92 -5.43
CA ILE A 155 -11.84 -18.01 -4.66
C ILE A 155 -11.66 -18.34 -3.17
N PHE A 156 -11.43 -17.30 -2.35
CA PHE A 156 -11.30 -17.41 -0.91
C PHE A 156 -12.35 -16.56 -0.24
N ASN A 157 -13.16 -17.17 0.61
CA ASN A 157 -13.98 -16.43 1.56
C ASN A 157 -13.10 -16.08 2.76
N ILE A 158 -13.11 -14.82 3.16
CA ILE A 158 -12.30 -14.29 4.25
C ILE A 158 -13.20 -13.65 5.30
N THR A 159 -12.66 -13.45 6.50
CA THR A 159 -13.30 -12.57 7.48
C THR A 159 -13.46 -11.18 6.84
N PRO A 160 -14.66 -10.58 6.86
CA PRO A 160 -14.89 -9.30 6.22
C PRO A 160 -13.88 -8.25 6.66
N LEU A 161 -13.14 -7.72 5.69
CA LEU A 161 -12.28 -6.56 5.87
C LEU A 161 -13.12 -5.32 5.69
N GLN A 162 -13.00 -4.37 6.60
CA GLN A 162 -13.71 -3.10 6.53
C GLN A 162 -12.79 -1.98 6.02
N SER A 163 -13.38 -0.92 5.49
CA SER A 163 -12.66 0.33 5.25
C SER A 163 -11.97 0.78 6.54
N SER A 164 -10.76 1.32 6.42
CA SER A 164 -10.00 1.72 7.61
C SER A 164 -10.65 2.87 8.38
N SER A 165 -11.62 3.57 7.78
CA SER A 165 -12.49 4.52 8.48
C SER A 165 -13.30 3.84 9.59
N VAL A 166 -13.81 2.63 9.34
CA VAL A 166 -14.48 1.80 10.34
C VAL A 166 -13.49 1.25 11.35
N GLY A 167 -12.30 0.81 10.89
CA GLY A 167 -11.22 0.37 11.78
C GLY A 167 -10.73 1.47 12.73
N LEU A 168 -10.61 2.71 12.25
CA LEU A 168 -10.30 3.88 13.07
C LEU A 168 -11.42 4.16 14.05
N SER A 169 -12.68 4.09 13.61
CA SER A 169 -13.84 4.30 14.48
C SER A 169 -13.89 3.26 15.60
N TYR A 170 -13.57 2.00 15.30
CA TYR A 170 -13.42 0.94 16.29
C TYR A 170 -12.27 1.21 17.27
N ILE A 171 -11.10 1.63 16.78
CA ILE A 171 -9.96 1.97 17.66
C ILE A 171 -10.31 3.17 18.57
N LEU A 172 -10.96 4.20 18.03
CA LEU A 172 -11.39 5.34 18.83
C LEU A 172 -12.46 4.95 19.85
N HIS A 173 -13.39 4.08 19.47
CA HIS A 173 -14.38 3.53 20.38
C HIS A 173 -13.73 2.71 21.49
N TYR A 174 -12.86 1.74 21.15
CA TYR A 174 -12.06 0.97 22.10
C TYR A 174 -11.29 1.88 23.06
N LEU A 175 -10.59 2.89 22.55
CA LEU A 175 -9.83 3.82 23.39
C LEU A 175 -10.76 4.63 24.29
N ASN A 176 -11.92 5.08 23.80
CA ASN A 176 -12.89 5.84 24.61
C ASN A 176 -13.58 5.00 25.68
N GLU A 177 -13.90 3.73 25.41
CA GLU A 177 -14.49 2.84 26.40
C GLU A 177 -13.51 2.48 27.52
N ASN A 178 -12.23 2.34 27.17
CA ASN A 178 -11.21 1.86 28.09
C ASN A 178 -10.44 2.98 28.81
N ILE A 179 -10.47 4.21 28.31
CA ILE A 179 -9.83 5.38 28.93
C ILE A 179 -10.80 6.07 29.86
N LYS A 180 -10.65 5.83 31.16
CA LYS A 180 -11.45 6.46 32.22
C LYS A 180 -11.07 7.94 32.37
N GLY A 181 -11.90 8.83 31.84
CA GLY A 181 -11.77 10.28 32.03
C GLY A 181 -12.92 11.07 31.42
N ASP A 182 -13.07 12.33 31.81
CA ASP A 182 -14.15 13.21 31.31
C ASP A 182 -13.94 13.65 29.85
N LYS A 183 -12.79 13.33 29.26
CA LYS A 183 -12.38 13.72 27.92
C LYS A 183 -12.48 12.52 26.99
N GLN A 184 -13.22 12.66 25.90
CA GLN A 184 -13.30 11.66 24.84
C GLN A 184 -12.47 12.07 23.62
N LEU A 185 -11.96 11.06 22.92
CA LEU A 185 -11.46 11.19 21.57
C LEU A 185 -12.61 11.34 20.59
N SER A 186 -12.51 12.31 19.71
CA SER A 186 -13.42 12.43 18.57
C SER A 186 -12.69 12.90 17.32
N ILE A 187 -13.26 12.60 16.16
CA ILE A 187 -12.80 13.14 14.88
C ILE A 187 -13.52 14.46 14.64
N VAL A 188 -12.76 15.52 14.37
CA VAL A 188 -13.31 16.84 14.01
C VAL A 188 -12.72 17.30 12.69
N LYS A 189 -13.57 17.91 11.85
CA LYS A 189 -13.13 18.53 10.60
C LYS A 189 -12.72 19.99 10.84
N LYS A 190 -11.50 20.34 10.45
CA LYS A 190 -11.04 21.74 10.37
C LYS A 190 -10.42 21.99 9.00
N GLU A 191 -10.90 23.02 8.31
CA GLU A 191 -10.39 23.41 6.98
C GLU A 191 -10.39 22.26 5.95
N GLY A 192 -11.42 21.40 6.01
CA GLY A 192 -11.55 20.24 5.13
C GLY A 192 -10.59 19.09 5.42
N LYS A 193 -9.91 19.09 6.58
CA LYS A 193 -9.02 18.02 7.05
C LYS A 193 -9.51 17.45 8.37
N ASP A 194 -9.28 16.15 8.56
CA ASP A 194 -9.67 15.45 9.78
C ASP A 194 -8.59 15.54 10.86
N PHE A 195 -9.02 15.82 12.09
CA PHE A 195 -8.18 15.95 13.29
C PHE A 195 -8.73 15.07 14.41
N ILE A 196 -7.84 14.52 15.23
CA ILE A 196 -8.20 13.99 16.54
C ILE A 196 -8.36 15.16 17.51
N SER A 197 -9.50 15.19 18.20
CA SER A 197 -9.78 16.09 19.31
C SER A 197 -9.73 15.32 20.62
N TYR A 198 -8.96 15.82 21.60
CA TYR A 198 -8.94 15.30 22.97
C TYR A 198 -8.86 16.46 23.96
N GLY A 199 -9.90 16.63 24.80
CA GLY A 199 -9.96 17.72 25.77
C GLY A 199 -9.86 19.12 25.16
N GLY A 200 -10.39 19.31 23.94
CA GLY A 200 -10.35 20.58 23.19
C GLY A 200 -9.05 20.84 22.43
N ASN A 201 -8.02 20.00 22.61
CA ASN A 201 -6.80 20.07 21.80
C ASN A 201 -7.00 19.29 20.50
N HIS A 202 -6.54 19.87 19.39
CA HIS A 202 -6.69 19.28 18.06
C HIS A 202 -5.33 18.93 17.46
N MET A 203 -5.20 17.71 16.97
CA MET A 203 -3.97 17.21 16.35
C MET A 203 -4.30 16.47 15.06
N LYS A 204 -3.42 16.58 14.05
CA LYS A 204 -3.53 15.74 12.86
C LYS A 204 -3.54 14.27 13.29
N MET A 205 -4.40 13.47 12.67
CA MET A 205 -4.63 12.08 13.11
C MET A 205 -3.33 11.26 13.17
N VAL A 206 -2.57 11.21 12.06
CA VAL A 206 -1.26 10.55 12.01
C VAL A 206 -0.35 11.01 13.15
N SER A 207 -0.18 12.32 13.31
CA SER A 207 0.70 12.90 14.32
C SER A 207 0.27 12.58 15.76
N PHE A 208 -1.02 12.35 16.01
CA PHE A 208 -1.49 11.93 17.32
C PHE A 208 -0.95 10.54 17.67
N PHE A 209 -1.12 9.56 16.80
CA PHE A 209 -0.67 8.19 17.03
C PHE A 209 0.86 8.06 16.96
N GLU A 210 1.52 8.66 15.96
CA GLU A 210 2.98 8.61 15.78
C GLU A 210 3.75 9.19 16.99
N ARG A 211 3.29 10.33 17.53
CA ARG A 211 3.92 10.92 18.73
C ARG A 211 3.80 10.02 19.94
N LYS A 212 2.66 9.32 20.09
CA LYS A 212 2.39 8.43 21.22
C LYS A 212 3.24 7.18 21.12
N GLU A 213 3.30 6.57 19.95
CA GLU A 213 4.21 5.48 19.61
C GLU A 213 5.65 5.84 19.95
N LYS A 214 6.18 6.95 19.41
CA LYS A 214 7.56 7.38 19.62
C LYS A 214 7.93 7.56 21.09
N VAL A 215 7.03 8.17 21.86
CA VAL A 215 7.24 8.39 23.31
C VAL A 215 7.28 7.06 24.06
N LEU A 216 6.38 6.13 23.74
CA LEU A 216 6.32 4.81 24.38
C LEU A 216 7.48 3.89 23.94
N SER A 217 7.91 3.95 22.68
CA SER A 217 9.08 3.21 22.19
C SER A 217 10.36 3.66 22.90
N THR A 218 10.51 4.98 23.12
CA THR A 218 11.63 5.52 23.92
C THR A 218 11.58 4.97 25.34
N LEU A 219 10.38 4.89 25.94
CA LEU A 219 10.21 4.35 27.28
C LEU A 219 10.56 2.85 27.37
N ALA A 220 10.31 2.07 26.32
CA ALA A 220 10.65 0.64 26.30
C ALA A 220 12.16 0.37 26.38
N GLU A 221 12.97 1.34 25.96
CA GLU A 221 14.44 1.29 26.02
C GLU A 221 15.00 1.88 27.33
N THR A 222 14.21 2.66 28.06
CA THR A 222 14.62 3.26 29.34
C THR A 222 14.70 2.21 30.46
N LYS A 223 15.72 2.33 31.31
CA LYS A 223 15.82 1.53 32.54
C LYS A 223 14.73 1.96 33.54
N VAL A 224 13.76 1.10 33.78
CA VAL A 224 12.69 1.28 34.77
C VAL A 224 13.05 0.53 36.06
N ASP A 225 12.98 1.22 37.20
CA ASP A 225 13.06 0.63 38.54
C ASP A 225 11.68 0.16 38.98
N TYR A 226 11.45 -1.15 38.90
CA TYR A 226 10.19 -1.79 39.27
C TYR A 226 9.91 -1.79 40.78
N ASN A 227 10.86 -1.35 41.61
CA ASN A 227 10.67 -1.23 43.06
C ASN A 227 9.93 0.06 43.47
N ASP A 228 9.65 0.96 42.53
CA ASP A 228 8.85 2.17 42.72
C ASP A 228 7.36 1.84 42.91
N LYS A 229 7.05 1.18 44.04
CA LYS A 229 5.69 0.77 44.41
C LYS A 229 4.67 1.92 44.34
N PRO A 230 4.97 3.16 44.76
CA PRO A 230 4.03 4.27 44.62
C PRO A 230 3.60 4.54 43.17
N LEU A 231 4.55 4.53 42.22
CA LEU A 231 4.26 4.73 40.80
C LEU A 231 3.39 3.61 40.23
N PHE A 232 3.80 2.36 40.44
CA PHE A 232 3.07 1.21 39.89
C PHE A 232 1.70 1.01 40.54
N ASN A 233 1.55 1.34 41.84
CA ASN A 233 0.23 1.35 42.49
C ASN A 233 -0.67 2.46 41.95
N ALA A 234 -0.13 3.63 41.59
CA ALA A 234 -0.89 4.69 40.95
C ALA A 234 -1.40 4.26 39.56
N LEU A 235 -0.55 3.58 38.78
CA LEU A 235 -0.93 2.99 37.49
C LEU A 235 -1.98 1.89 37.62
N LEU A 236 -1.85 0.97 38.59
CA LEU A 236 -2.84 -0.11 38.77
C LEU A 236 -4.22 0.39 39.22
N ARG A 237 -4.26 1.48 39.97
CA ARG A 237 -5.53 2.01 40.51
C ARG A 237 -6.34 2.80 39.48
N GLY A 238 -5.70 3.36 38.45
CA GLY A 238 -6.37 4.06 37.33
C GLY A 238 -7.32 5.19 37.73
N ASP A 239 -7.17 5.74 38.93
CA ASP A 239 -8.09 6.73 39.47
C ASP A 239 -7.67 8.15 39.08
N PHE A 240 -8.50 8.81 38.28
CA PHE A 240 -8.32 10.18 37.77
C PHE A 240 -8.11 11.23 38.88
N LYS A 241 -8.73 11.06 40.05
CA LYS A 241 -8.48 11.93 41.22
C LYS A 241 -7.02 11.83 41.70
N ASN A 242 -6.38 10.69 41.45
CA ASN A 242 -4.99 10.43 41.79
C ASN A 242 -4.00 10.80 40.70
N TYR A 243 -4.41 11.15 39.47
CA TYR A 243 -3.46 11.63 38.45
C TYR A 243 -2.82 12.97 38.85
N LYS A 244 -3.65 13.95 39.27
CA LYS A 244 -3.15 15.23 39.81
C LYS A 244 -2.39 15.04 41.13
N SER A 245 -2.80 14.09 41.97
CA SER A 245 -2.10 13.75 43.22
C SER A 245 -0.78 13.04 42.96
N PHE A 246 -0.69 12.21 41.92
CA PHE A 246 0.53 11.57 41.42
C PHE A 246 1.53 12.62 40.93
N LEU A 247 1.08 13.56 40.08
CA LEU A 247 1.90 14.69 39.62
C LEU A 247 2.38 15.57 40.79
N ARG A 248 1.52 15.83 41.78
CA ARG A 248 1.87 16.59 43.01
C ARG A 248 2.89 15.85 43.88
N ALA A 249 2.63 14.57 44.19
CA ALA A 249 3.53 13.74 45.00
C ALA A 249 4.90 13.56 44.35
N ARG A 250 4.97 13.46 43.01
CA ARG A 250 6.24 13.44 42.26
C ARG A 250 6.97 14.77 42.31
N LYS A 251 6.27 15.90 42.17
CA LYS A 251 6.85 17.24 42.30
C LYS A 251 7.38 17.51 43.70
N GLU A 252 6.73 16.95 44.73
CA GLU A 252 7.19 17.04 46.13
C GLU A 252 8.41 16.12 46.39
N ASN A 253 8.39 14.87 45.92
CA ASN A 253 9.51 13.93 46.06
C ASN A 253 10.77 14.31 45.24
N SER A 254 10.61 15.11 44.18
CA SER A 254 11.72 15.62 43.35
C SER A 254 12.63 16.63 44.07
N LYS A 255 12.22 17.13 45.24
CA LYS A 255 12.98 18.14 46.00
C LYS A 255 14.06 17.54 46.89
N ASP A 256 14.00 16.26 47.25
CA ASP A 256 14.86 15.70 48.30
C ASP A 256 15.66 14.42 47.95
N LYS A 257 15.47 13.76 46.81
CA LYS A 257 16.28 12.57 46.40
C LYS A 257 16.42 12.38 44.88
N GLU A 258 17.43 11.59 44.49
CA GLU A 258 17.64 11.07 43.14
C GLU A 258 16.37 10.36 42.63
N ILE A 259 15.73 10.91 41.60
CA ILE A 259 14.41 10.44 41.13
C ILE A 259 14.61 9.15 40.31
N THR A 260 14.29 8.00 40.89
CA THR A 260 14.09 6.78 40.11
C THR A 260 12.88 6.94 39.18
N ASN A 261 12.97 6.41 37.95
CA ASN A 261 11.92 6.48 36.92
C ASN A 261 11.56 7.87 36.38
N LYS A 262 12.47 8.85 36.40
CA LYS A 262 12.20 10.22 35.92
C LYS A 262 11.63 10.29 34.49
N GLU A 263 12.24 9.59 33.55
CA GLU A 263 11.77 9.55 32.15
C GLU A 263 10.40 8.88 32.02
N PHE A 264 10.19 7.78 32.76
CA PHE A 264 8.89 7.10 32.79
C PHE A 264 7.78 8.01 33.34
N SER A 265 8.07 8.78 34.39
CA SER A 265 7.14 9.77 34.93
C SER A 265 6.74 10.82 33.91
N LYS A 266 7.71 11.28 33.10
CA LYS A 266 7.50 12.32 32.09
C LYS A 266 6.58 11.83 30.98
N VAL A 267 6.69 10.56 30.57
CA VAL A 267 5.75 9.95 29.62
C VAL A 267 4.33 9.94 30.17
N LEU A 268 4.19 9.65 31.45
CA LEU A 268 2.90 9.62 32.14
C LEU A 268 2.32 11.01 32.43
N GLU A 269 3.02 12.12 32.14
CA GLU A 269 2.42 13.47 32.14
C GLU A 269 1.40 13.65 31.00
N ASP A 270 1.40 12.75 30.04
CA ASP A 270 0.33 12.63 29.08
C ASP A 270 -0.83 11.85 29.68
N GLU A 271 -1.87 12.57 30.08
CA GLU A 271 -3.08 12.04 30.72
C GLU A 271 -3.70 10.87 29.92
N PHE A 272 -3.65 10.95 28.59
CA PHE A 272 -4.20 9.93 27.71
C PHE A 272 -3.37 8.64 27.77
N LEU A 273 -2.04 8.75 27.69
CA LEU A 273 -1.14 7.60 27.82
C LEU A 273 -1.21 6.96 29.21
N PHE A 274 -1.29 7.79 30.26
CA PHE A 274 -1.43 7.30 31.63
C PHE A 274 -2.68 6.41 31.77
N ASN A 275 -3.82 6.88 31.27
CA ASN A 275 -5.08 6.15 31.37
C ASN A 275 -5.05 4.85 30.55
N HIS A 276 -4.54 4.87 29.32
CA HIS A 276 -4.48 3.68 28.49
C HIS A 276 -3.54 2.62 29.07
N LEU A 277 -2.33 3.02 29.51
CA LEU A 277 -1.40 2.10 30.16
C LEU A 277 -1.96 1.56 31.48
N SER A 278 -2.66 2.40 32.26
CA SER A 278 -3.31 1.97 33.49
C SER A 278 -4.35 0.88 33.24
N PHE A 279 -5.21 1.06 32.22
CA PHE A 279 -6.19 0.06 31.81
C PHE A 279 -5.52 -1.26 31.41
N GLU A 280 -4.55 -1.22 30.50
CA GLU A 280 -3.87 -2.41 30.01
C GLU A 280 -3.07 -3.14 31.09
N LEU A 281 -2.57 -2.42 32.10
CA LEU A 281 -1.89 -3.00 33.25
C LEU A 281 -2.87 -3.55 34.30
N SER A 282 -4.10 -3.03 34.36
CA SER A 282 -5.11 -3.51 35.32
C SER A 282 -5.59 -4.94 35.01
N GLU A 283 -5.46 -5.36 33.75
CA GLU A 283 -5.71 -6.73 33.29
C GLU A 283 -4.62 -7.72 33.75
N VAL A 284 -3.51 -7.23 34.32
CA VAL A 284 -2.41 -8.06 34.78
C VAL A 284 -2.44 -8.24 36.30
N GLN A 285 -2.43 -9.49 36.78
CA GLN A 285 -2.51 -9.81 38.21
C GLN A 285 -1.34 -9.26 39.04
N LYS A 286 -0.15 -9.11 38.45
CA LYS A 286 1.06 -8.59 39.09
C LYS A 286 1.93 -7.87 38.07
N ILE A 287 2.33 -6.64 38.38
CA ILE A 287 3.32 -5.92 37.57
C ILE A 287 4.72 -6.36 37.98
N ASP A 288 5.34 -7.17 37.13
CA ASP A 288 6.78 -7.38 37.10
C ASP A 288 7.37 -6.81 35.79
N GLU A 289 8.69 -6.88 35.65
CA GLU A 289 9.39 -6.36 34.47
C GLU A 289 8.85 -6.93 33.16
N LYS A 290 8.56 -8.23 33.13
CA LYS A 290 8.09 -8.91 31.93
C LYS A 290 6.68 -8.44 31.58
N ALA A 291 5.76 -8.52 32.54
CA ALA A 291 4.38 -8.07 32.39
C ALA A 291 4.30 -6.61 31.91
N PHE A 292 5.10 -5.72 32.51
CA PHE A 292 5.13 -4.33 32.13
C PHE A 292 5.66 -4.12 30.71
N LYS A 293 6.77 -4.77 30.34
CA LYS A 293 7.34 -4.69 28.99
C LYS A 293 6.39 -5.26 27.94
N ASP A 294 5.75 -6.40 28.21
CA ASP A 294 4.78 -7.02 27.30
C ASP A 294 3.57 -6.09 27.09
N THR A 295 3.05 -5.48 28.15
CA THR A 295 1.97 -4.49 28.06
C THR A 295 2.40 -3.25 27.28
N LEU A 296 3.57 -2.69 27.58
CA LEU A 296 4.09 -1.53 26.87
C LEU A 296 4.26 -1.81 25.38
N GLN A 297 4.78 -2.99 25.01
CA GLN A 297 4.92 -3.41 23.61
C GLN A 297 3.56 -3.55 22.90
N ARG A 298 2.53 -4.11 23.56
CA ARG A 298 1.17 -4.15 22.98
C ARG A 298 0.63 -2.75 22.71
N VAL A 299 0.79 -1.84 23.66
CA VAL A 299 0.32 -0.46 23.52
C VAL A 299 1.09 0.27 22.41
N VAL A 300 2.42 0.15 22.37
CA VAL A 300 3.27 0.68 21.28
C VAL A 300 2.77 0.15 19.93
N LYS A 301 2.50 -1.15 19.83
CA LYS A 301 2.01 -1.79 18.60
C LYS A 301 0.67 -1.21 18.16
N ILE A 302 -0.30 -1.01 19.06
CA ILE A 302 -1.59 -0.38 18.72
C ILE A 302 -1.37 1.00 18.09
N TYR A 303 -0.55 1.86 18.71
CA TYR A 303 -0.28 3.19 18.17
C TYR A 303 0.49 3.16 16.85
N GLY A 304 1.51 2.31 16.74
CA GLY A 304 2.33 2.18 15.52
C GLY A 304 1.59 1.58 14.33
N GLU A 305 0.72 0.59 14.56
CA GLU A 305 -0.14 0.04 13.51
C GLU A 305 -1.18 1.08 13.07
N THR A 306 -1.74 1.84 14.01
CA THR A 306 -2.73 2.87 13.69
C THR A 306 -2.11 4.05 12.94
N SER A 307 -0.92 4.53 13.36
CA SER A 307 -0.19 5.61 12.67
C SER A 307 0.18 5.17 11.25
N SER A 308 0.74 3.97 11.10
CA SER A 308 1.14 3.41 9.80
C SER A 308 -0.05 3.26 8.85
N LYS A 309 -1.19 2.75 9.37
CA LYS A 309 -2.44 2.68 8.59
C LYS A 309 -2.85 4.08 8.13
N LEU A 310 -2.99 5.03 9.06
CA LEU A 310 -3.41 6.41 8.75
C LEU A 310 -2.47 7.13 7.78
N GLU A 311 -1.15 6.89 7.83
CA GLU A 311 -0.19 7.45 6.89
C GLU A 311 -0.44 6.96 5.47
N GLN A 312 -0.62 5.64 5.31
CA GLN A 312 -0.95 5.03 4.01
C GLN A 312 -2.25 5.60 3.43
N GLU A 313 -3.21 5.96 4.29
CA GLU A 313 -4.51 6.50 3.89
C GLU A 313 -4.49 8.00 3.62
N SER A 314 -3.72 8.77 4.39
CA SER A 314 -3.58 10.22 4.20
C SER A 314 -3.03 10.56 2.83
N ALA A 315 -2.22 9.65 2.25
CA ALA A 315 -1.77 9.72 0.87
C ALA A 315 -2.89 9.51 -0.17
N LYS A 316 -4.03 8.92 0.23
CA LYS A 316 -5.13 8.50 -0.66
C LYS A 316 -6.45 9.26 -0.49
N LYS A 317 -6.53 10.25 0.42
CA LYS A 317 -7.75 10.95 0.89
C LYS A 317 -8.75 9.97 1.53
N LEU A 318 -8.89 10.02 2.86
CA LEU A 318 -9.94 9.27 3.55
C LEU A 318 -11.32 9.75 3.11
N ASP A 319 -12.16 8.83 2.65
CA ASP A 319 -13.61 9.02 2.58
C ASP A 319 -14.26 8.20 3.70
N LEU A 320 -14.84 8.91 4.67
CA LEU A 320 -15.49 8.31 5.84
C LEU A 320 -16.97 7.92 5.56
N SER A 321 -17.49 8.16 4.36
CA SER A 321 -18.93 8.07 4.07
C SER A 321 -19.42 6.71 3.55
N GLU A 322 -18.54 5.83 3.08
CA GLU A 322 -18.90 4.49 2.58
C GLU A 322 -18.31 3.39 3.49
N GLU A 323 -19.19 2.55 4.03
CA GLU A 323 -18.79 1.26 4.62
C GLU A 323 -18.49 0.31 3.47
N ILE A 324 -17.21 0.06 3.24
CA ILE A 324 -16.74 -0.87 2.20
C ILE A 324 -16.32 -2.14 2.90
N THR A 325 -16.90 -3.27 2.50
CA THR A 325 -16.53 -4.60 2.98
C THR A 325 -15.95 -5.46 1.88
N ILE A 326 -14.81 -6.11 2.14
CA ILE A 326 -14.28 -7.19 1.30
C ILE A 326 -14.36 -8.46 2.11
N ASP A 327 -15.18 -9.41 1.67
CA ASP A 327 -15.32 -10.72 2.30
C ASP A 327 -14.84 -11.85 1.40
N THR A 328 -14.45 -11.54 0.15
CA THR A 328 -14.05 -12.54 -0.83
C THR A 328 -12.85 -12.05 -1.65
N LEU A 329 -11.90 -12.95 -1.87
CA LEU A 329 -10.74 -12.74 -2.73
C LEU A 329 -10.80 -13.66 -3.94
N ILE A 330 -10.56 -13.12 -5.14
CA ILE A 330 -10.44 -13.89 -6.38
C ILE A 330 -9.01 -13.78 -6.87
N PHE A 331 -8.26 -14.89 -6.79
CA PHE A 331 -6.97 -15.03 -7.47
C PHE A 331 -7.23 -15.56 -8.88
N THR A 332 -6.60 -14.96 -9.90
CA THR A 332 -6.79 -15.36 -11.29
C THR A 332 -5.51 -15.22 -12.11
N GLN A 333 -5.26 -16.21 -12.97
CA GLN A 333 -4.28 -16.15 -14.08
C GLN A 333 -4.97 -16.10 -15.45
N ASN A 334 -6.28 -15.87 -15.49
CA ASN A 334 -7.02 -15.77 -16.73
C ASN A 334 -6.56 -14.53 -17.53
N PRO A 335 -6.15 -14.67 -18.80
CA PRO A 335 -5.73 -13.55 -19.64
C PRO A 335 -6.74 -12.40 -19.72
N VAL A 336 -8.04 -12.72 -19.76
CA VAL A 336 -9.14 -11.74 -19.85
C VAL A 336 -9.21 -10.90 -18.59
N ASP A 337 -9.13 -11.53 -17.41
CA ASP A 337 -9.13 -10.78 -16.14
C ASP A 337 -7.89 -9.88 -16.01
N ILE A 338 -6.74 -10.36 -16.51
CA ILE A 338 -5.48 -9.61 -16.51
C ILE A 338 -5.59 -8.41 -17.46
N ALA A 339 -6.10 -8.61 -18.68
CA ALA A 339 -6.32 -7.53 -19.66
C ALA A 339 -7.30 -6.46 -19.15
N ARG A 340 -8.31 -6.86 -18.38
CA ARG A 340 -9.32 -5.96 -17.80
C ARG A 340 -8.92 -5.32 -16.47
N MET A 341 -7.73 -5.63 -15.92
CA MET A 341 -7.33 -5.11 -14.61
C MET A 341 -7.22 -3.57 -14.57
N SER A 342 -7.07 -2.93 -15.71
CA SER A 342 -7.03 -1.46 -15.89
C SER A 342 -8.37 -0.76 -15.77
N ASN A 343 -9.49 -1.47 -15.94
CA ASN A 343 -10.84 -0.87 -16.05
C ASN A 343 -11.46 -0.48 -14.70
N TYR A 344 -10.69 -0.57 -13.61
CA TYR A 344 -11.15 -0.34 -12.25
C TYR A 344 -11.31 1.17 -11.99
N SER A 345 -12.53 1.59 -11.64
CA SER A 345 -12.89 2.99 -11.43
C SER A 345 -12.19 3.61 -10.20
N GLY A 346 -11.86 4.91 -10.30
CA GLY A 346 -11.58 5.75 -9.13
C GLY A 346 -10.13 6.19 -8.89
N ILE A 347 -9.15 5.82 -9.73
CA ILE A 347 -7.78 6.31 -9.57
C ILE A 347 -7.25 6.75 -10.93
N GLU A 348 -6.50 7.86 -10.93
CA GLU A 348 -5.52 8.25 -11.96
C GLU A 348 -4.47 7.14 -12.13
N SER A 349 -4.88 5.93 -12.48
CA SER A 349 -3.99 4.79 -12.60
C SER A 349 -3.26 4.94 -13.93
N CYS A 350 -1.94 4.84 -13.88
CA CYS A 350 -1.07 4.89 -15.04
C CYS A 350 -1.35 3.77 -16.08
N MET A 351 -2.36 2.93 -15.84
CA MET A 351 -2.87 1.86 -16.71
C MET A 351 -4.17 2.25 -17.42
N SER A 352 -4.53 3.54 -17.47
CA SER A 352 -5.68 3.99 -18.23
C SER A 352 -5.48 3.67 -19.72
N PRO A 353 -6.52 3.22 -20.45
CA PRO A 353 -6.47 3.12 -21.91
C PRO A 353 -6.52 4.49 -22.61
N TYR A 354 -6.46 5.59 -21.86
CA TYR A 354 -6.33 6.94 -22.37
C TYR A 354 -5.03 7.57 -21.87
N GLU A 355 -4.11 7.87 -22.79
CA GLU A 355 -2.94 8.69 -22.53
C GLU A 355 -3.31 10.18 -22.48
N ARG A 356 -2.81 10.92 -21.49
CA ARG A 356 -2.88 12.39 -21.45
C ARG A 356 -1.65 12.93 -22.17
N THR A 357 -1.78 13.45 -23.38
CA THR A 357 -0.66 14.09 -24.07
C THR A 357 -0.30 15.43 -23.41
N LYS A 358 1.01 15.64 -23.19
CA LYS A 358 1.60 16.95 -22.87
C LYS A 358 2.22 17.50 -24.15
N ASN A 359 2.02 18.77 -24.47
CA ASN A 359 2.71 19.42 -25.57
C ASN A 359 4.18 19.70 -25.20
N ASN A 360 4.96 20.03 -26.23
CA ASN A 360 6.39 20.35 -26.17
C ASN A 360 6.77 21.53 -25.26
N ASP A 361 5.79 22.29 -24.74
CA ASP A 361 5.97 23.38 -23.78
C ASP A 361 5.69 22.94 -22.32
N GLY A 362 5.54 21.63 -22.07
CA GLY A 362 5.25 21.07 -20.75
C GLY A 362 3.84 21.36 -20.24
N LYS A 363 3.01 22.02 -21.07
CA LYS A 363 1.60 22.24 -20.80
C LYS A 363 0.79 21.07 -21.33
N ARG A 364 -0.46 20.98 -20.88
CA ARG A 364 -1.39 19.92 -21.26
C ARG A 364 -2.03 20.31 -22.58
N ASP A 365 -2.00 19.41 -23.56
CA ASP A 365 -2.50 19.76 -24.89
C ASP A 365 -4.00 19.64 -24.88
N LYS A 366 -4.69 20.74 -25.15
CA LYS A 366 -6.16 20.79 -25.13
C LYS A 366 -6.78 20.41 -26.49
N LYS A 367 -5.94 20.01 -27.44
CA LYS A 367 -6.27 19.85 -28.85
C LYS A 367 -5.64 18.56 -29.37
N ASP A 368 -6.37 17.45 -29.24
CA ASP A 368 -6.56 16.41 -30.28
C ASP A 368 -6.96 15.09 -29.59
N ASP A 369 -8.26 14.97 -29.30
CA ASP A 369 -8.82 14.00 -28.33
C ASP A 369 -9.53 12.79 -28.99
N ASP A 370 -9.48 12.64 -30.31
CA ASP A 370 -10.06 11.48 -31.01
C ASP A 370 -9.05 10.32 -31.19
N ASN A 371 -7.76 10.58 -30.98
CA ASN A 371 -6.63 9.66 -31.22
C ASN A 371 -5.83 9.33 -29.94
N HIS A 372 -6.44 9.39 -28.76
CA HIS A 372 -5.75 9.00 -27.54
C HIS A 372 -5.32 7.53 -27.62
N GLU A 373 -4.01 7.32 -27.72
CA GLU A 373 -3.42 6.00 -27.60
C GLU A 373 -3.53 5.52 -26.15
N PRO A 374 -3.56 4.20 -25.92
CA PRO A 374 -3.46 3.68 -24.57
C PRO A 374 -2.15 4.09 -23.92
N THR A 375 -2.16 4.33 -22.61
CA THR A 375 -0.92 4.57 -21.87
C THR A 375 0.08 3.45 -22.12
N GLU A 376 1.36 3.78 -22.11
CA GLU A 376 2.42 2.78 -22.27
C GLU A 376 2.28 1.61 -21.29
N ASN A 377 1.79 1.86 -20.07
CA ASN A 377 1.61 0.78 -19.11
C ASN A 377 0.41 -0.12 -19.46
N TYR A 378 -0.70 0.45 -19.98
CA TYR A 378 -1.80 -0.34 -20.54
C TYR A 378 -1.31 -1.18 -21.73
N LYS A 379 -0.53 -0.58 -22.64
CA LYS A 379 0.09 -1.30 -23.77
C LYS A 379 0.98 -2.44 -23.29
N ASN A 380 1.59 -2.36 -22.12
CA ASN A 380 2.45 -3.40 -21.57
C ASN A 380 1.70 -4.51 -20.79
N LEU A 381 0.36 -4.47 -20.68
CA LEU A 381 -0.42 -5.54 -20.05
C LEU A 381 -0.25 -6.91 -20.70
N TYR A 382 0.08 -6.99 -21.99
CA TYR A 382 0.36 -8.27 -22.63
C TYR A 382 1.57 -8.99 -22.00
N LYS A 383 2.54 -8.23 -21.45
CA LYS A 383 3.67 -8.81 -20.71
C LYS A 383 3.20 -9.46 -19.41
N GLU A 384 2.26 -8.85 -18.69
CA GLU A 384 1.63 -9.45 -17.50
C GLU A 384 0.99 -10.81 -17.82
N ILE A 385 0.29 -10.88 -18.97
CA ILE A 385 -0.32 -12.12 -19.44
C ILE A 385 0.76 -13.14 -19.77
N GLY A 386 1.76 -12.75 -20.58
CA GLY A 386 2.81 -13.64 -21.08
C GLY A 386 3.75 -14.18 -20.00
N GLU A 387 4.05 -13.37 -18.99
CA GLU A 387 4.94 -13.75 -17.89
C GLU A 387 4.23 -14.52 -16.78
N GLY A 388 2.90 -14.57 -16.78
CA GLY A 388 2.12 -15.36 -15.83
C GLY A 388 1.78 -14.64 -14.52
N THR A 389 1.63 -13.32 -14.56
CA THR A 389 1.15 -12.52 -13.43
C THR A 389 -0.16 -13.08 -12.89
N ILE A 390 -0.28 -13.17 -11.56
CA ILE A 390 -1.56 -13.45 -10.90
C ILE A 390 -2.17 -12.12 -10.50
N VAL A 391 -3.46 -11.93 -10.75
CA VAL A 391 -4.21 -10.78 -10.23
C VAL A 391 -5.11 -11.24 -9.10
N VAL A 392 -5.15 -10.48 -8.02
CA VAL A 392 -6.07 -10.70 -6.91
C VAL A 392 -7.07 -9.57 -6.86
N PHE A 393 -8.35 -9.90 -6.86
CA PHE A 393 -9.45 -8.96 -6.66
C PHE A 393 -10.05 -9.13 -5.29
N GLY A 394 -10.28 -8.03 -4.59
CA GLY A 394 -11.12 -7.99 -3.40
C GLY A 394 -12.53 -7.59 -3.80
N ILE A 395 -13.52 -8.41 -3.43
CA ILE A 395 -14.93 -8.19 -3.76
C ILE A 395 -15.78 -8.23 -2.48
N ASP A 396 -16.91 -7.53 -2.54
CA ASP A 396 -18.04 -7.76 -1.64
C ASP A 396 -18.90 -8.86 -2.26
N SER A 397 -19.07 -10.00 -1.57
CA SER A 397 -19.89 -11.10 -2.07
C SER A 397 -21.35 -10.70 -2.34
N LYS A 398 -21.84 -9.61 -1.72
CA LYS A 398 -23.17 -9.05 -2.00
C LYS A 398 -23.23 -8.34 -3.35
N ASN A 399 -22.09 -7.91 -3.88
CA ASN A 399 -21.96 -7.31 -5.21
C ASN A 399 -20.70 -7.85 -5.93
N PRO A 400 -20.72 -9.11 -6.38
CA PRO A 400 -19.53 -9.81 -6.86
C PRO A 400 -18.97 -9.27 -8.19
N PHE A 401 -19.78 -8.49 -8.93
CA PHE A 401 -19.36 -7.83 -10.16
C PHE A 401 -18.57 -6.54 -9.87
N ASN A 402 -18.80 -5.92 -8.72
CA ASN A 402 -18.06 -4.75 -8.26
C ASN A 402 -16.77 -5.18 -7.54
N LYS A 403 -15.68 -5.28 -8.31
CA LYS A 403 -14.37 -5.56 -7.74
C LYS A 403 -13.78 -4.28 -7.15
N LEU A 404 -13.76 -4.21 -5.82
CA LEU A 404 -13.49 -3.00 -5.04
C LEU A 404 -12.02 -2.59 -5.09
N CYS A 405 -11.11 -3.56 -5.05
CA CYS A 405 -9.68 -3.32 -5.14
C CYS A 405 -8.95 -4.50 -5.79
N ARG A 406 -7.70 -4.25 -6.16
CA ARG A 406 -6.84 -5.26 -6.78
C ARG A 406 -5.39 -5.15 -6.36
N VAL A 407 -4.67 -6.25 -6.52
CA VAL A 407 -3.21 -6.27 -6.48
C VAL A 407 -2.67 -7.28 -7.51
N SER A 408 -1.53 -6.95 -8.10
CA SER A 408 -0.82 -7.84 -9.01
C SER A 408 0.31 -8.56 -8.27
N LEU A 409 0.37 -9.87 -8.43
CA LEU A 409 1.43 -10.74 -7.95
C LEU A 409 2.41 -10.95 -9.10
N LYS A 410 3.62 -10.40 -8.98
CA LYS A 410 4.60 -10.49 -10.05
C LYS A 410 5.40 -11.79 -9.93
N PRO A 411 5.57 -12.53 -11.03
CA PRO A 411 6.37 -13.74 -11.05
C PRO A 411 7.87 -13.39 -11.03
N TYR A 412 8.61 -14.10 -10.20
CA TYR A 412 10.05 -14.12 -10.17
C TYR A 412 10.54 -15.54 -10.43
N GLU A 413 11.61 -15.69 -11.19
CA GLU A 413 12.16 -16.97 -11.61
C GLU A 413 13.59 -17.14 -11.09
N ASN A 414 13.93 -18.35 -10.65
CA ASN A 414 15.30 -18.71 -10.30
C ASN A 414 16.04 -19.34 -11.50
N ASP A 415 17.31 -19.68 -11.31
CA ASP A 415 18.16 -20.32 -12.33
C ASP A 415 17.66 -21.71 -12.78
N LYS A 416 16.78 -22.35 -12.00
CA LYS A 416 16.15 -23.64 -12.31
C LYS A 416 14.81 -23.50 -13.05
N GLY A 417 14.34 -22.28 -13.27
CA GLY A 417 13.03 -22.01 -13.89
C GLY A 417 11.84 -22.16 -12.93
N GLU A 418 12.08 -22.30 -11.63
CA GLU A 418 11.01 -22.31 -10.64
C GLU A 418 10.52 -20.88 -10.40
N THR A 419 9.21 -20.73 -10.20
CA THR A 419 8.59 -19.41 -10.04
C THR A 419 8.13 -19.19 -8.59
N THR A 420 8.37 -18.00 -8.07
CA THR A 420 7.75 -17.47 -6.85
C THR A 420 7.06 -16.15 -7.15
N TYR A 421 6.13 -15.71 -6.31
CA TYR A 421 5.34 -14.51 -6.53
C TYR A 421 5.56 -13.47 -5.43
N LYS A 422 5.69 -12.20 -5.82
CA LYS A 422 5.70 -11.07 -4.90
C LYS A 422 4.46 -10.21 -5.06
N VAL A 423 3.81 -9.88 -3.95
CA VAL A 423 2.68 -8.96 -3.92
C VAL A 423 3.13 -7.54 -4.25
N GLY A 424 2.60 -6.97 -5.33
CA GLY A 424 2.84 -5.59 -5.72
C GLY A 424 2.00 -4.58 -4.94
N LYS A 425 1.85 -3.39 -5.50
CA LYS A 425 1.02 -2.32 -4.94
C LYS A 425 -0.48 -2.63 -5.10
N ALA A 426 -1.27 -2.32 -4.07
CA ALA A 426 -2.73 -2.39 -4.14
C ALA A 426 -3.34 -1.12 -4.79
N TYR A 427 -4.32 -1.32 -5.67
CA TYR A 427 -5.07 -0.29 -6.39
C TYR A 427 -6.58 -0.45 -6.13
N GLY A 428 -7.36 0.62 -6.32
CA GLY A 428 -8.81 0.66 -6.08
C GLY A 428 -9.17 1.25 -4.72
N LYS A 429 -10.35 0.89 -4.19
CA LYS A 429 -10.84 1.35 -2.87
C LYS A 429 -9.88 0.95 -1.76
N ASN A 430 -9.71 1.83 -0.78
CA ASN A 430 -8.78 1.61 0.32
C ASN A 430 -9.45 0.79 1.42
N VAL A 431 -9.11 -0.51 1.49
CA VAL A 431 -9.65 -1.44 2.49
C VAL A 431 -8.51 -1.95 3.38
N SER A 432 -8.67 -1.78 4.69
CA SER A 432 -7.63 -2.12 5.66
C SER A 432 -7.35 -3.63 5.64
N GLY A 433 -6.07 -4.01 5.66
CA GLY A 433 -5.68 -5.43 5.72
C GLY A 433 -5.82 -6.20 4.40
N PHE A 434 -6.32 -5.61 3.31
CA PHE A 434 -6.41 -6.30 2.02
C PHE A 434 -5.03 -6.75 1.51
N HIS A 435 -4.04 -5.86 1.55
CA HIS A 435 -2.67 -6.20 1.13
C HIS A 435 -2.03 -7.26 2.03
N ASP A 436 -2.28 -7.17 3.34
CA ASP A 436 -1.72 -8.09 4.34
C ASP A 436 -2.28 -9.50 4.16
N ILE A 437 -3.59 -9.66 3.99
CA ILE A 437 -4.20 -10.99 3.79
C ILE A 437 -3.76 -11.61 2.47
N VAL A 438 -3.65 -10.80 1.40
CA VAL A 438 -3.14 -11.30 0.11
C VAL A 438 -1.68 -11.72 0.26
N SER A 439 -0.85 -10.94 0.96
CA SER A 439 0.56 -11.28 1.24
C SER A 439 0.68 -12.57 2.03
N LYS A 440 -0.19 -12.78 3.03
CA LYS A 440 -0.24 -14.01 3.82
C LYS A 440 -0.58 -15.22 2.95
N ILE A 441 -1.68 -15.17 2.19
CA ILE A 441 -2.11 -16.26 1.31
C ILE A 441 -1.04 -16.54 0.25
N THR A 442 -0.40 -15.50 -0.29
CA THR A 442 0.68 -15.65 -1.26
C THR A 442 1.85 -16.44 -0.69
N ASN A 443 2.32 -16.07 0.50
CA ASN A 443 3.45 -16.77 1.11
C ASN A 443 3.09 -18.20 1.56
N GLU A 444 1.90 -18.41 2.12
CA GLU A 444 1.49 -19.70 2.71
C GLU A 444 0.95 -20.70 1.68
N SER A 445 0.38 -20.22 0.58
CA SER A 445 -0.32 -21.05 -0.40
C SER A 445 0.27 -20.95 -1.80
N VAL A 446 0.44 -19.73 -2.35
CA VAL A 446 0.96 -19.56 -3.72
C VAL A 446 2.43 -19.98 -3.77
N ASN A 447 3.27 -19.52 -2.85
CA ASN A 447 4.70 -19.80 -2.83
C ASN A 447 5.08 -21.04 -2.00
N LYS A 448 4.09 -21.85 -1.58
CA LYS A 448 4.31 -22.97 -0.65
C LYS A 448 5.41 -23.94 -1.09
N ASN A 449 5.53 -24.16 -2.40
CA ASN A 449 6.47 -25.11 -2.99
C ASN A 449 7.70 -24.42 -3.61
N ALA A 450 7.85 -23.09 -3.47
CA ALA A 450 9.02 -22.39 -4.00
C ALA A 450 10.28 -22.84 -3.23
N SER A 451 11.33 -23.26 -3.94
CA SER A 451 12.59 -23.65 -3.31
C SER A 451 13.31 -22.46 -2.71
N LYS A 452 14.16 -22.68 -1.70
CA LYS A 452 14.95 -21.59 -1.12
C LYS A 452 15.97 -21.07 -2.12
N GLY A 453 16.09 -19.75 -2.25
CA GLY A 453 17.17 -19.11 -2.98
C GLY A 453 16.82 -17.75 -3.57
N LEU A 454 17.64 -17.35 -4.55
CA LEU A 454 17.51 -16.09 -5.28
C LEU A 454 16.56 -16.21 -6.46
N TYR A 455 15.73 -15.19 -6.64
CA TYR A 455 14.77 -15.11 -7.73
C TYR A 455 14.84 -13.74 -8.42
N LYS A 456 14.75 -13.73 -9.75
CA LYS A 456 14.74 -12.53 -10.59
C LYS A 456 13.35 -12.23 -11.11
N LEU A 457 12.94 -10.97 -11.06
CA LEU A 457 11.69 -10.50 -11.65
C LEU A 457 11.67 -10.82 -13.15
N LYS A 458 10.62 -11.49 -13.62
CA LYS A 458 10.41 -11.69 -15.07
C LYS A 458 10.09 -10.34 -15.71
N ASN A 459 10.23 -10.21 -17.04
CA ASN A 459 10.15 -8.96 -17.81
C ASN A 459 8.77 -8.25 -17.77
N VAL A 460 8.35 -7.83 -16.59
CA VAL A 460 7.04 -7.29 -16.27
C VAL A 460 7.21 -5.85 -15.80
N TYR A 461 6.21 -5.00 -16.04
CA TYR A 461 6.23 -3.63 -15.57
C TYR A 461 6.29 -3.59 -14.04
N ALA A 462 7.41 -3.08 -13.51
CA ALA A 462 7.74 -3.05 -12.10
C ALA A 462 7.42 -1.68 -11.51
N ASP A 463 6.15 -1.42 -11.22
CA ASP A 463 5.80 -0.27 -10.38
C ASP A 463 6.30 -0.56 -8.95
N THR A 464 7.56 -0.25 -8.68
CA THR A 464 8.24 -0.23 -7.36
C THR A 464 8.69 -1.56 -6.77
N LEU A 465 8.68 -2.65 -7.55
CA LEU A 465 9.18 -3.95 -7.08
C LEU A 465 10.67 -4.14 -7.40
N PRO A 466 11.45 -4.74 -6.49
CA PRO A 466 12.86 -5.02 -6.74
C PRO A 466 13.03 -6.05 -7.85
N ASN A 467 14.10 -5.95 -8.62
CA ASN A 467 14.45 -6.91 -9.67
C ASN A 467 14.90 -8.27 -9.13
N ILE A 468 15.42 -8.33 -7.90
CA ILE A 468 15.85 -9.58 -7.25
C ILE A 468 15.23 -9.70 -5.88
N ILE A 469 14.79 -10.90 -5.50
CA ILE A 469 14.36 -11.21 -4.14
C ILE A 469 15.01 -12.52 -3.65
N SER A 470 14.95 -12.75 -2.35
CA SER A 470 15.15 -14.07 -1.74
C SER A 470 13.87 -14.49 -1.03
N ASN A 471 13.63 -15.80 -0.95
CA ASN A 471 12.60 -16.41 -0.12
C ASN A 471 13.16 -17.19 1.09
N ASP A 472 14.43 -16.94 1.43
CA ASP A 472 15.09 -17.46 2.62
C ASP A 472 15.80 -16.35 3.41
N ASP A 473 16.25 -16.70 4.61
CA ASP A 473 17.03 -15.84 5.49
C ASP A 473 18.55 -16.07 5.33
N GLU A 474 18.97 -16.80 4.29
CA GLU A 474 20.38 -17.14 4.08
C GLU A 474 21.15 -15.94 3.54
N LYS A 475 22.47 -15.94 3.76
CA LYS A 475 23.34 -14.94 3.17
C LYS A 475 23.64 -15.34 1.73
N HIS A 476 23.38 -14.42 0.80
CA HIS A 476 23.61 -14.61 -0.62
C HIS A 476 24.91 -13.96 -1.04
N ASP A 477 25.71 -14.67 -1.83
CA ASP A 477 26.92 -14.12 -2.40
C ASP A 477 26.57 -13.00 -3.38
N PHE A 478 27.19 -11.82 -3.24
CA PHE A 478 26.93 -10.69 -4.13
C PHE A 478 27.23 -11.04 -5.59
N LYS A 479 28.20 -11.92 -5.86
CA LYS A 479 28.51 -12.38 -7.21
C LYS A 479 27.33 -13.12 -7.85
N ASP A 480 26.56 -13.87 -7.09
CA ASP A 480 25.38 -14.58 -7.59
C ASP A 480 24.21 -13.62 -7.86
N ILE A 481 24.09 -12.57 -7.05
CA ILE A 481 23.17 -11.45 -7.32
C ILE A 481 23.55 -10.75 -8.63
N LEU A 482 24.84 -10.46 -8.87
CA LEU A 482 25.30 -9.85 -10.12
C LEU A 482 24.96 -10.72 -11.34
N LYS A 483 25.23 -12.03 -11.28
CA LYS A 483 24.85 -12.97 -12.35
C LYS A 483 23.36 -12.89 -12.68
N LEU A 484 22.49 -12.86 -11.66
CA LEU A 484 21.05 -12.77 -11.86
C LEU A 484 20.62 -11.41 -12.42
N THR A 485 21.22 -10.30 -11.98
CA THR A 485 20.90 -8.98 -12.57
C THR A 485 21.26 -8.93 -14.06
N GLY A 486 22.25 -9.70 -14.50
CA GLY A 486 22.83 -9.59 -15.85
C GLY A 486 23.69 -8.34 -16.01
N LYS A 487 24.09 -7.70 -14.91
CA LYS A 487 25.04 -6.59 -14.92
C LYS A 487 26.41 -7.11 -15.32
N GLU A 488 27.06 -6.39 -16.23
CA GLU A 488 28.44 -6.70 -16.62
C GLU A 488 29.38 -6.40 -15.45
N TYR A 489 30.21 -7.38 -15.10
CA TYR A 489 31.27 -7.23 -14.13
C TYR A 489 32.49 -8.05 -14.54
N GLU A 490 33.66 -7.62 -14.08
CA GLU A 490 34.93 -8.33 -14.22
C GLU A 490 35.39 -8.85 -12.86
N VAL A 491 36.18 -9.92 -12.87
CA VAL A 491 36.85 -10.42 -11.67
C VAL A 491 38.33 -10.11 -11.87
N GLU A 492 38.88 -9.25 -11.03
CA GLU A 492 40.30 -8.89 -11.07
C GLU A 492 41.18 -10.06 -10.59
N ASP A 493 42.49 -10.00 -10.87
CA ASP A 493 43.47 -11.02 -10.46
C ASP A 493 43.51 -11.24 -8.92
N ASN A 494 43.14 -10.23 -8.15
CA ASN A 494 43.05 -10.27 -6.69
C ASN A 494 41.72 -10.84 -6.16
N GLY A 495 40.79 -11.20 -7.06
CA GLY A 495 39.44 -11.71 -6.75
C GLY A 495 38.35 -10.64 -6.64
N ASN A 496 38.69 -9.35 -6.63
CA ASN A 496 37.72 -8.26 -6.52
C ASN A 496 36.78 -8.21 -7.73
N LEU A 497 35.57 -7.70 -7.48
CA LEU A 497 34.54 -7.54 -8.50
C LEU A 497 34.56 -6.11 -9.01
N TYR A 498 34.71 -5.90 -10.31
CA TYR A 498 34.68 -4.58 -10.94
C TYR A 498 33.42 -4.40 -11.80
N ILE A 499 32.58 -3.41 -11.49
CA ILE A 499 31.34 -3.10 -12.19
C ILE A 499 31.54 -1.81 -13.01
N LYS A 500 31.42 -1.91 -14.34
CA LYS A 500 31.73 -0.82 -15.29
C LYS A 500 30.70 0.32 -15.35
N SER A 501 29.68 0.29 -14.50
CA SER A 501 28.55 1.22 -14.55
C SER A 501 28.04 1.52 -13.15
N ASP A 502 27.09 2.45 -13.06
CA ASP A 502 26.28 2.64 -11.86
C ASP A 502 25.62 1.31 -11.43
N PHE A 503 25.46 1.16 -10.12
CA PHE A 503 24.78 0.02 -9.53
C PHE A 503 23.73 0.48 -8.52
N ASP A 504 22.49 0.07 -8.72
CA ASP A 504 21.37 0.40 -7.84
C ASP A 504 21.03 -0.79 -6.94
N PHE A 505 21.41 -0.71 -5.66
CA PHE A 505 21.07 -1.72 -4.67
C PHE A 505 19.58 -1.73 -4.34
N SER A 506 18.80 -0.71 -4.71
CA SER A 506 17.33 -0.71 -4.54
C SER A 506 16.62 -1.71 -5.46
N ASP A 507 17.28 -2.12 -6.56
CA ASP A 507 16.83 -3.25 -7.40
C ASP A 507 16.94 -4.59 -6.68
N ILE A 508 17.65 -4.66 -5.55
CA ILE A 508 17.78 -5.87 -4.76
C ILE A 508 16.77 -5.79 -3.60
N GLY A 509 15.79 -6.67 -3.57
CA GLY A 509 14.78 -6.80 -2.51
C GLY A 509 15.27 -7.56 -1.28
N ILE A 510 16.55 -7.94 -1.27
CA ILE A 510 17.23 -8.62 -0.18
C ILE A 510 17.79 -7.57 0.77
N GLY A 511 17.67 -7.84 2.07
CA GLY A 511 18.29 -7.00 3.09
C GLY A 511 19.82 -7.02 2.93
N MET A 512 20.46 -5.87 3.10
CA MET A 512 21.91 -5.70 3.00
C MET A 512 22.67 -6.63 3.94
N ASN A 513 22.10 -6.96 5.11
CA ASN A 513 22.72 -7.89 6.05
C ASN A 513 22.70 -9.35 5.57
N ASN A 514 21.82 -9.66 4.60
CA ASN A 514 21.71 -10.97 3.97
C ASN A 514 22.49 -11.02 2.64
N ILE A 515 23.30 -10.00 2.34
CA ILE A 515 24.24 -10.00 1.22
C ILE A 515 25.65 -10.20 1.78
N SER A 516 26.33 -11.22 1.28
CA SER A 516 27.74 -11.49 1.57
C SER A 516 28.60 -10.87 0.49
N PHE A 517 29.39 -9.88 0.87
CA PHE A 517 30.46 -9.32 0.06
C PHE A 517 31.77 -9.99 0.52
N LYS A 518 32.17 -11.09 -0.13
CA LYS A 518 33.41 -11.80 0.25
C LYS A 518 34.65 -11.08 -0.27
N GLU A 519 34.49 -10.41 -1.41
CA GLU A 519 35.52 -9.66 -2.10
C GLU A 519 35.24 -8.15 -1.99
N THR A 520 36.22 -7.33 -2.39
CA THR A 520 35.94 -5.90 -2.60
C THR A 520 35.15 -5.75 -3.90
N VAL A 521 34.11 -4.93 -3.85
CA VAL A 521 33.31 -4.54 -5.02
C VAL A 521 33.70 -3.12 -5.39
N GLU A 522 34.27 -2.96 -6.57
CA GLU A 522 34.62 -1.67 -7.16
C GLU A 522 33.59 -1.33 -8.26
N ILE A 523 33.04 -0.13 -8.19
CA ILE A 523 31.98 0.36 -9.06
C ILE A 523 32.50 1.62 -9.74
N ASP A 524 32.65 1.59 -11.07
CA ASP A 524 33.17 2.73 -11.82
C ASP A 524 32.22 3.93 -11.81
N GLY A 525 30.94 3.64 -11.65
CA GLY A 525 29.87 4.62 -11.52
C GLY A 525 29.55 5.02 -10.08
N ILE A 526 28.30 5.36 -9.88
CA ILE A 526 27.68 5.69 -8.60
C ILE A 526 26.99 4.46 -8.02
N ALA A 527 27.10 4.28 -6.70
CA ALA A 527 26.35 3.24 -5.99
C ALA A 527 25.12 3.83 -5.28
N HIS A 528 23.93 3.34 -5.62
CA HIS A 528 22.66 3.81 -5.04
C HIS A 528 22.12 2.82 -4.00
N PHE A 529 21.84 3.29 -2.78
CA PHE A 529 21.29 2.52 -1.66
C PHE A 529 19.88 3.00 -1.28
N ARG A 530 19.06 3.38 -2.26
CA ARG A 530 17.78 4.05 -2.00
C ARG A 530 16.84 3.15 -1.18
N GLY A 531 16.31 3.67 -0.08
CA GLY A 531 15.27 3.01 0.72
C GLY A 531 15.71 1.78 1.52
N LYS A 532 17.02 1.51 1.65
CA LYS A 532 17.55 0.40 2.45
C LYS A 532 17.44 0.68 3.95
N LYS A 533 16.24 0.50 4.50
CA LYS A 533 15.96 0.74 5.93
C LYS A 533 16.68 -0.23 6.86
N ASP A 534 17.11 -1.38 6.38
CA ASP A 534 17.88 -2.38 7.14
C ASP A 534 19.40 -2.11 7.14
N LEU A 535 19.86 -1.16 6.33
CA LEU A 535 21.25 -0.71 6.29
C LEU A 535 21.59 0.12 7.54
N VAL A 536 22.15 -0.56 8.55
CA VAL A 536 22.62 0.09 9.79
C VAL A 536 24.07 0.55 9.68
N LYS A 537 24.91 -0.23 8.99
CA LYS A 537 26.33 0.00 8.76
C LYS A 537 26.59 0.04 7.27
N PHE A 538 27.34 1.04 6.81
CA PHE A 538 27.76 1.08 5.42
C PHE A 538 28.85 0.01 5.17
N PRO A 539 28.76 -0.78 4.08
CA PRO A 539 29.75 -1.80 3.76
C PRO A 539 31.11 -1.17 3.44
N ASP A 540 32.16 -1.66 4.06
CA ASP A 540 33.55 -1.16 3.93
C ASP A 540 34.30 -1.73 2.71
N ASN A 541 33.72 -2.74 2.09
CA ASN A 541 34.23 -3.42 0.90
C ASN A 541 33.51 -3.02 -0.38
N ILE A 542 32.69 -1.97 -0.37
CA ILE A 542 32.13 -1.38 -1.59
C ILE A 542 32.82 -0.03 -1.84
N LYS A 543 33.43 0.11 -3.01
CA LYS A 543 34.07 1.32 -3.49
C LYS A 543 33.38 1.79 -4.76
N ALA A 544 32.79 2.98 -4.74
CA ALA A 544 32.26 3.62 -5.94
C ALA A 544 33.14 4.79 -6.35
N ASN A 545 33.55 4.89 -7.61
CA ASN A 545 34.47 5.93 -8.10
C ASN A 545 33.80 7.31 -8.17
N GLN A 546 32.48 7.36 -8.39
CA GLN A 546 31.72 8.61 -8.52
C GLN A 546 30.85 8.94 -7.28
N GLY A 547 30.94 8.12 -6.23
CA GLY A 547 30.28 8.34 -4.95
C GLY A 547 29.04 7.48 -4.69
N TYR A 548 28.27 7.88 -3.69
CA TYR A 548 27.18 7.12 -3.09
C TYR A 548 25.93 7.98 -2.93
N TYR A 549 24.79 7.45 -3.37
CA TYR A 549 23.47 7.97 -3.00
C TYR A 549 22.87 7.04 -1.95
N VAL A 550 22.51 7.58 -0.79
CA VAL A 550 22.08 6.81 0.39
C VAL A 550 20.75 7.36 0.93
N PHE A 551 19.91 7.87 0.03
CA PHE A 551 18.61 8.41 0.32
C PHE A 551 17.65 7.37 0.96
N GLY A 552 16.93 7.76 2.01
CA GLY A 552 15.92 6.91 2.65
C GLY A 552 16.45 5.78 3.54
N CYS A 553 17.76 5.72 3.81
CA CYS A 553 18.37 4.78 4.75
C CYS A 553 18.26 5.28 6.20
N SER A 554 17.05 5.28 6.75
CA SER A 554 16.74 5.92 8.05
C SER A 554 17.51 5.34 9.24
N ASN A 555 18.01 4.10 9.14
CA ASN A 555 18.71 3.40 10.21
C ASN A 555 20.24 3.39 10.07
N LEU A 556 20.81 4.02 9.04
CA LEU A 556 22.25 4.12 8.88
C LEU A 556 22.85 4.94 10.02
N ARG A 557 23.84 4.39 10.73
CA ARG A 557 24.51 5.04 11.87
C ARG A 557 26.03 4.96 11.82
N TYR A 558 26.59 4.12 10.96
CA TYR A 558 28.02 3.85 10.91
C TYR A 558 28.52 3.93 9.47
N ILE A 559 29.52 4.77 9.22
CA ILE A 559 30.20 4.91 7.93
C ILE A 559 31.69 4.61 8.16
N PRO A 560 32.31 3.73 7.36
CA PRO A 560 33.75 3.47 7.44
C PRO A 560 34.60 4.72 7.23
N SER A 561 35.61 4.90 8.07
CA SER A 561 36.47 6.10 8.06
C SER A 561 37.37 6.21 6.83
N ASN A 562 37.58 5.11 6.11
CA ASN A 562 38.34 5.04 4.86
C ASN A 562 37.57 5.59 3.62
N ILE A 563 36.27 5.85 3.72
CA ILE A 563 35.47 6.42 2.62
C ILE A 563 35.49 7.95 2.72
N PRO A 564 35.92 8.72 1.70
CA PRO A 564 35.94 10.19 1.78
C PRO A 564 34.54 10.81 1.97
N ASP A 565 34.45 11.96 2.66
CA ASP A 565 33.18 12.61 3.01
C ASP A 565 32.43 13.14 1.78
N ASP A 566 33.17 13.64 0.80
CA ASP A 566 32.66 14.20 -0.46
C ASP A 566 32.07 13.13 -1.39
N MET A 567 32.25 11.85 -1.06
CA MET A 567 31.65 10.75 -1.81
C MET A 567 30.17 10.54 -1.49
N PHE A 568 29.61 11.13 -0.43
CA PHE A 568 28.19 10.96 -0.08
C PHE A 568 27.35 12.16 -0.52
N HIS A 569 26.52 11.97 -1.55
CA HIS A 569 25.77 13.07 -2.17
C HIS A 569 24.54 13.52 -1.36
N ASP A 570 23.97 12.63 -0.52
CA ASP A 570 22.69 12.87 0.18
C ASP A 570 22.84 13.31 1.65
N TYR A 571 24.06 13.33 2.19
CA TYR A 571 24.31 13.64 3.60
C TYR A 571 25.12 14.93 3.77
N LYS A 572 24.76 15.71 4.80
CA LYS A 572 25.57 16.87 5.19
C LYS A 572 26.88 16.38 5.84
N PRO A 573 28.02 17.05 5.63
CA PRO A 573 29.32 16.62 6.16
C PRO A 573 29.34 16.29 7.66
N HIS A 574 28.68 17.09 8.50
CA HIS A 574 28.62 16.84 9.95
C HIS A 574 27.86 15.55 10.33
N VAL A 575 26.94 15.08 9.48
CA VAL A 575 26.23 13.80 9.70
C VAL A 575 27.18 12.64 9.38
N ILE A 576 27.94 12.75 8.29
CA ILE A 576 28.93 11.75 7.88
C ILE A 576 30.01 11.62 8.95
N GLN A 577 30.56 12.75 9.40
CA GLN A 577 31.56 12.79 10.47
C GLN A 577 31.06 12.09 11.74
N LYS A 578 29.83 12.37 12.17
CA LYS A 578 29.20 11.70 13.31
C LYS A 578 29.10 10.18 13.12
N TYR A 579 28.79 9.72 11.91
CA TYR A 579 28.69 8.28 11.62
C TYR A 579 30.04 7.58 11.53
N LYS A 580 31.09 8.28 11.08
CA LYS A 580 32.48 7.81 11.17
C LYS A 580 32.97 7.71 12.61
N GLU A 581 32.69 8.72 13.44
CA GLU A 581 32.98 8.65 14.88
C GLU A 581 32.25 7.50 15.59
N ASN A 582 31.03 7.17 15.15
CA ASN A 582 30.33 5.98 15.64
C ASN A 582 31.06 4.70 15.22
N TRP A 583 31.48 4.60 13.95
CA TRP A 583 32.22 3.47 13.41
C TRP A 583 33.53 3.25 14.17
N ASP A 584 34.36 4.28 14.30
CA ASP A 584 35.65 4.20 15.00
C ASP A 584 35.47 3.80 16.46
N ARG A 585 34.45 4.33 17.15
CA ARG A 585 34.16 3.95 18.55
C ARG A 585 33.75 2.49 18.68
N GLU A 586 33.02 1.94 17.72
CA GLU A 586 32.58 0.55 17.73
C GLU A 586 33.76 -0.39 17.45
N PHE A 587 34.55 -0.11 16.41
CA PHE A 587 35.68 -0.96 16.02
C PHE A 587 36.86 -0.87 17.00
N ASN A 588 37.12 0.30 17.60
CA ASN A 588 38.13 0.44 18.65
C ASN A 588 37.73 -0.25 19.98
N LYS A 589 36.44 -0.49 20.23
CA LYS A 589 36.00 -1.32 21.37
C LYS A 589 36.30 -2.80 21.14
N ASN A 590 36.16 -3.28 19.91
CA ASN A 590 36.38 -4.69 19.57
C ASN A 590 37.87 -5.05 19.41
N ASN A 591 38.75 -4.08 19.14
CA ASN A 591 40.21 -4.28 19.06
C ASN A 591 40.96 -4.11 20.39
N LYS A 592 40.28 -3.82 21.50
CA LYS A 592 40.89 -3.93 22.83
C LYS A 592 40.89 -5.40 23.27
N LEU A 593 41.94 -6.14 22.90
CA LEU A 593 42.31 -7.38 23.59
C LEU A 593 42.36 -7.12 25.11
N PRO A 594 41.89 -8.04 25.95
CA PRO A 594 42.03 -7.89 27.39
C PRO A 594 43.52 -7.94 27.73
N ASN A 595 44.12 -6.78 27.98
CA ASN A 595 45.43 -6.66 28.60
C ASN A 595 45.32 -7.13 30.06
N ASN A 596 45.27 -8.45 30.25
CA ASN A 596 45.54 -9.12 31.52
C ASN A 596 46.44 -10.32 31.26
N VAL A 597 47.70 -10.06 30.95
CA VAL A 597 48.79 -10.99 31.22
C VAL A 597 49.85 -10.25 32.04
N GLY A 598 49.83 -10.53 33.34
CA GLY A 598 51.00 -10.64 34.20
C GLY A 598 51.98 -9.46 34.27
N LYS A 599 51.86 -8.67 35.34
CA LYS A 599 53.05 -8.28 36.10
C LYS A 599 52.95 -8.88 37.50
N GLY A 600 53.37 -10.14 37.59
CA GLY A 600 53.91 -10.70 38.82
C GLY A 600 55.42 -10.46 38.82
N ARG A 601 55.88 -9.60 39.72
CA ARG A 601 56.99 -9.81 40.64
C ARG A 601 57.01 -8.70 41.66
#